data_AF-A0A960B5T9-F1
#
_entry.id   AF-A0A960B5T9-F1
#
_cell.length_a   1.000
_cell.length_b   1.000
_cell.length_c   1.000
_cell.angle_alpha   90.00
_cell.angle_beta   90.00
_cell.angle_gamma   90.00
#
_symmetry.space_group_name_H-M   'P 1'
#
loop_
_entity.id
_entity.type
_entity.pdbx_description
1 polymer ?
#
loop_
_entity_poly.entity_id
_entity_poly.type
_entity_poly.pdbx_seq_one_letter_code
_entity_poly.pdbx_strand_id
1 'polypeptide(L)'
;MSTDVDLDTTLRSLDAAPTQLTHDQLDRKAALLATILGEPVPSVDLAVARRRRAGRWVRALIPAAAAAAVVGMLILPGSPGATRAYASWTPEARPVVGDALARSSKACRAAMADTEKRGGEVPPELRPDVRAATARTVVAEQRGDFLFVALATDTGATAQCFLRADDPGRVYGTTGSAPTASTPPPVLLAADRIEAAGGGLASGPEGSYAFAQGRVGDDVRAVNKRV
;
A
#
# COMPACT_ATOMS: atom_id res chain seq x y z
N MET A 1 4.29 33.75 -20.26
CA MET A 1 2.85 33.62 -19.95
C MET A 1 2.29 32.61 -20.95
N SER A 2 2.35 31.32 -20.62
CA SER A 2 1.70 30.29 -21.46
C SER A 2 0.26 30.20 -20.97
N THR A 3 -0.69 30.46 -21.86
CA THR A 3 -2.12 30.49 -21.57
C THR A 3 -2.68 29.08 -21.46
N ASP A 4 -3.70 28.85 -20.63
CA ASP A 4 -4.36 27.53 -20.45
C ASP A 4 -4.69 26.80 -21.76
N VAL A 5 -4.95 27.55 -22.83
CA VAL A 5 -5.19 27.03 -24.19
C VAL A 5 -4.00 26.26 -24.75
N ASP A 6 -2.78 26.70 -24.45
CA ASP A 6 -1.52 26.12 -24.92
C ASP A 6 -1.22 24.80 -24.19
N LEU A 7 -1.56 24.77 -22.89
CA LEU A 7 -1.48 23.57 -22.06
C LEU A 7 -2.53 22.54 -22.48
N ASP A 8 -3.79 22.94 -22.67
CA ASP A 8 -4.86 22.06 -23.13
C ASP A 8 -4.56 21.49 -24.53
N THR A 9 -4.00 22.31 -25.43
CA THR A 9 -3.58 21.86 -26.76
C THR A 9 -2.45 20.83 -26.67
N THR A 10 -1.45 21.06 -25.81
CA THR A 10 -0.35 20.12 -25.57
C THR A 10 -0.85 18.81 -24.98
N LEU A 11 -1.73 18.87 -23.98
CA LEU A 11 -2.30 17.68 -23.34
C LEU A 11 -3.13 16.84 -24.31
N ARG A 12 -3.93 17.48 -25.17
CA ARG A 12 -4.69 16.78 -26.22
C ARG A 12 -3.78 16.18 -27.30
N SER A 13 -2.64 16.80 -27.59
CA SER A 13 -1.67 16.26 -28.55
C SER A 13 -0.96 15.00 -28.05
N LEU A 14 -0.94 14.77 -26.74
CA LEU A 14 -0.35 13.59 -26.08
C LEU A 14 -1.37 12.47 -25.83
N ASP A 15 -2.66 12.72 -26.07
CA ASP A 15 -3.69 11.70 -25.97
C ASP A 15 -3.68 10.86 -27.26
N ALA A 16 -3.36 9.57 -27.12
CA ALA A 16 -3.40 8.61 -28.22
C ALA A 16 -4.84 8.20 -28.60
N ALA A 17 -5.85 8.71 -27.87
CA ALA A 17 -7.23 8.48 -28.22
C ALA A 17 -7.59 9.14 -29.56
N PRO A 18 -8.37 8.44 -30.42
CA PRO A 18 -8.82 9.02 -31.68
C PRO A 18 -9.69 10.26 -31.40
N THR A 19 -9.33 11.37 -32.04
CA THR A 19 -10.03 12.67 -31.92
C THR A 19 -11.43 12.65 -32.54
N GLN A 20 -11.70 11.67 -33.40
CA GLN A 20 -13.01 11.39 -33.97
C GLN A 20 -13.45 9.99 -33.56
N LEU A 21 -14.54 9.94 -32.79
CA LEU A 21 -15.17 8.68 -32.40
C LEU A 21 -16.10 8.21 -33.52
N THR A 22 -16.14 6.91 -33.78
CA THR A 22 -17.14 6.32 -34.65
C THR A 22 -18.52 6.39 -34.00
N HIS A 23 -19.59 6.25 -34.79
CA HIS A 23 -20.97 6.23 -34.27
C HIS A 23 -21.12 5.14 -33.18
N ASP A 24 -20.60 3.93 -33.41
CA ASP A 24 -20.61 2.85 -32.40
C ASP A 24 -19.85 3.19 -31.11
N GLN A 25 -18.83 4.04 -31.18
CA GLN A 25 -18.08 4.49 -29.99
C GLN A 25 -18.83 5.57 -29.24
N LEU A 26 -19.52 6.47 -29.96
CA LEU A 26 -20.40 7.47 -29.36
C LEU A 26 -21.60 6.82 -28.67
N ASP A 27 -22.19 5.80 -29.30
CA ASP A 27 -23.31 5.05 -28.72
C ASP A 27 -22.88 4.28 -27.47
N ARG A 28 -21.70 3.65 -27.49
CA ARG A 28 -21.12 3.00 -26.29
C ARG A 28 -20.81 3.99 -25.18
N LYS A 29 -20.26 5.16 -25.50
CA LYS A 29 -20.00 6.24 -24.54
C LYS A 29 -21.30 6.71 -23.89
N ALA A 30 -22.33 6.95 -24.69
CA ALA A 30 -23.64 7.40 -24.21
C ALA A 30 -24.33 6.34 -23.35
N ALA A 31 -24.29 5.07 -23.77
CA ALA A 31 -24.83 3.95 -23.01
C ALA A 31 -24.12 3.79 -21.65
N LEU A 32 -22.79 3.86 -21.63
CA LEU A 32 -22.00 3.78 -20.40
C LEU A 32 -22.29 4.96 -19.47
N LEU A 33 -22.39 6.17 -20.01
CA LEU A 33 -22.75 7.35 -19.23
C LEU A 33 -24.17 7.22 -18.64
N ALA A 34 -25.12 6.70 -19.42
CA ALA A 34 -26.47 6.43 -18.95
C ALA A 34 -26.51 5.33 -17.87
N THR A 35 -25.64 4.32 -17.93
CA THR A 35 -25.46 3.34 -16.85
C THR A 35 -24.93 4.00 -15.58
N ILE A 36 -23.86 4.79 -15.69
CA ILE A 36 -23.23 5.45 -14.54
C ILE A 36 -24.18 6.45 -13.86
N LEU A 37 -24.96 7.18 -14.65
CA LEU A 37 -25.90 8.19 -14.13
C LEU A 37 -27.27 7.62 -13.78
N GLY A 38 -27.64 6.48 -14.36
CA GLY A 38 -28.94 5.84 -14.21
C GLY A 38 -28.99 4.73 -13.17
N GLU A 39 -27.85 4.25 -12.66
CA GLU A 39 -27.81 3.34 -11.52
C GLU A 39 -27.99 4.14 -10.22
N PRO A 40 -29.13 4.04 -9.51
CA PRO A 40 -29.11 4.30 -8.09
C PRO A 40 -28.14 3.28 -7.48
N VAL A 41 -27.07 3.78 -6.84
CA VAL A 41 -26.13 2.96 -6.09
C VAL A 41 -26.96 2.00 -5.23
N PRO A 42 -26.89 0.67 -5.44
CA PRO A 42 -27.72 -0.24 -4.69
C PRO A 42 -27.39 -0.08 -3.21
N SER A 43 -28.35 0.43 -2.43
CA SER A 43 -28.29 0.32 -0.99
C SER A 43 -28.43 -1.16 -0.68
N VAL A 44 -27.29 -1.80 -0.41
CA VAL A 44 -27.25 -3.22 -0.03
C VAL A 44 -27.84 -3.34 1.36
N ASP A 45 -29.14 -3.65 1.46
CA ASP A 45 -29.75 -4.11 2.70
C ASP A 45 -29.24 -5.53 2.99
N LEU A 46 -28.17 -5.60 3.78
CA LEU A 46 -27.63 -6.87 4.26
C LEU A 46 -28.58 -7.47 5.30
N ALA A 47 -29.54 -8.27 4.86
CA ALA A 47 -30.29 -9.14 5.73
C ALA A 47 -29.33 -10.15 6.40
N VAL A 48 -29.03 -9.92 7.68
CA VAL A 48 -28.20 -10.81 8.49
C VAL A 48 -28.91 -12.17 8.62
N ALA A 49 -28.39 -13.19 7.94
CA ALA A 49 -28.85 -14.56 8.10
C ALA A 49 -28.56 -15.04 9.53
N ARG A 50 -29.59 -15.06 10.38
CA ARG A 50 -29.55 -15.61 11.74
C ARG A 50 -29.28 -17.12 11.64
N ARG A 51 -28.11 -17.58 12.08
CA ARG A 51 -27.74 -19.02 12.09
C ARG A 51 -28.79 -19.83 12.85
N ARG A 52 -29.62 -20.62 12.13
CA ARG A 52 -30.42 -21.67 12.74
C ARG A 52 -29.54 -22.90 12.95
N ARG A 53 -29.48 -23.40 14.18
CA ARG A 53 -28.91 -24.71 14.50
C ARG A 53 -29.74 -25.78 13.81
N ALA A 54 -29.17 -26.43 12.80
CA ALA A 54 -29.59 -27.74 12.29
C ALA A 54 -28.28 -28.54 12.21
N GLY A 55 -28.07 -29.59 13.00
CA GLY A 55 -28.79 -30.86 12.86
C GLY A 55 -27.94 -31.73 11.92
N ARG A 56 -27.40 -32.84 12.46
CA ARG A 56 -26.63 -33.87 11.75
C ARG A 56 -27.27 -34.24 10.40
N TRP A 57 -26.48 -34.89 9.53
CA TRP A 57 -26.85 -35.51 8.25
C TRP A 57 -26.76 -34.61 7.01
N VAL A 58 -25.58 -34.56 6.37
CA VAL A 58 -25.40 -34.96 4.95
C VAL A 58 -23.90 -35.29 4.78
N ARG A 59 -23.58 -36.58 4.76
CA ARG A 59 -22.41 -37.11 4.04
C ARG A 59 -22.86 -37.28 2.59
N ALA A 60 -22.19 -36.61 1.64
CA ALA A 60 -21.89 -37.14 0.30
C ALA A 60 -21.48 -36.01 -0.67
N LEU A 61 -20.30 -36.21 -1.27
CA LEU A 61 -19.92 -35.88 -2.65
C LEU A 61 -19.68 -34.41 -3.04
N ILE A 62 -18.41 -33.97 -3.04
CA ILE A 62 -17.80 -33.16 -4.12
C ILE A 62 -16.32 -33.57 -4.28
N PRO A 63 -15.79 -33.75 -5.52
CA PRO A 63 -14.46 -34.32 -5.78
C PRO A 63 -13.31 -33.35 -5.50
N ALA A 64 -12.14 -33.93 -5.24
CA ALA A 64 -10.87 -33.23 -5.11
C ALA A 64 -10.48 -32.53 -6.43
N ALA A 65 -10.62 -31.21 -6.47
CA ALA A 65 -9.94 -30.34 -7.42
C ALA A 65 -9.22 -29.26 -6.62
N ALA A 66 -7.90 -29.22 -6.78
CA ALA A 66 -7.02 -28.27 -6.13
C ALA A 66 -7.40 -26.84 -6.52
N ALA A 67 -8.00 -26.12 -5.58
CA ALA A 67 -7.93 -24.68 -5.53
C ALA A 67 -7.35 -24.35 -4.15
N ALA A 68 -6.12 -23.86 -4.12
CA ALA A 68 -5.59 -23.13 -2.99
C ALA A 68 -6.46 -21.88 -2.84
N ALA A 69 -7.60 -22.03 -2.17
CA ALA A 69 -8.46 -20.94 -1.78
C ALA A 69 -7.68 -20.16 -0.71
N VAL A 70 -6.94 -19.15 -1.14
CA VAL A 70 -6.61 -18.02 -0.28
C VAL A 70 -7.96 -17.46 0.14
N VAL A 71 -8.42 -17.84 1.34
CA VAL A 71 -9.53 -17.17 2.00
C VAL A 71 -9.01 -15.79 2.37
N GLY A 72 -9.01 -14.89 1.39
CA GLY A 72 -8.94 -13.47 1.65
C GLY A 72 -10.20 -13.12 2.42
N MET A 73 -10.07 -12.99 3.74
CA MET A 73 -11.08 -12.30 4.54
C MET A 73 -11.10 -10.85 4.05
N LEU A 74 -11.96 -10.57 3.06
CA LEU A 74 -12.47 -9.24 2.79
C LEU A 74 -13.30 -8.83 4.01
N ILE A 75 -12.65 -8.19 4.97
CA ILE A 75 -13.35 -7.44 6.01
C ILE A 75 -13.85 -6.17 5.33
N LEU A 76 -15.11 -6.15 4.90
CA LEU A 76 -15.80 -4.93 4.48
C LEU A 76 -16.00 -4.03 5.72
N PRO A 77 -15.41 -2.82 5.80
CA PRO A 77 -15.69 -1.91 6.89
C PRO A 77 -16.92 -1.06 6.55
N GLY A 78 -17.99 -1.19 7.33
CA GLY A 78 -19.16 -0.33 7.19
C GLY A 78 -20.36 -0.77 8.00
N SER A 79 -20.30 -0.64 9.34
CA SER A 79 -21.50 -0.57 10.18
C SER A 79 -21.74 0.88 10.62
N PRO A 80 -23.01 1.31 10.81
CA PRO A 80 -23.30 2.62 11.40
C PRO A 80 -22.81 2.62 12.85
N GLY A 81 -21.63 3.18 13.08
CA GLY A 81 -20.91 3.14 14.36
C GLY A 81 -19.41 2.80 14.23
N ALA A 82 -18.93 2.43 13.03
CA ALA A 82 -17.52 2.18 12.78
C ALA A 82 -16.72 3.49 12.78
N THR A 83 -15.71 3.58 13.64
CA THR A 83 -14.61 4.54 13.52
C THR A 83 -14.09 4.51 12.09
N ARG A 84 -14.04 5.66 11.39
CA ARG A 84 -13.47 5.71 10.05
C ARG A 84 -12.01 5.31 10.12
N ALA A 85 -11.64 4.28 9.37
CA ALA A 85 -10.26 3.85 9.22
C ALA A 85 -9.39 5.04 8.82
N TYR A 86 -8.29 5.28 9.56
CA TYR A 86 -7.35 6.37 9.26
C TYR A 86 -7.98 7.77 9.22
N ALA A 87 -9.03 8.04 10.01
CA ALA A 87 -9.79 9.29 9.94
C ALA A 87 -8.95 10.55 10.15
N SER A 88 -7.88 10.47 10.93
CA SER A 88 -7.00 11.61 11.20
C SER A 88 -5.93 11.81 10.14
N TRP A 89 -5.79 10.93 9.15
CA TRP A 89 -4.74 11.02 8.12
C TRP A 89 -4.79 12.36 7.37
N THR A 90 -3.65 13.04 7.33
CA THR A 90 -3.50 14.33 6.64
C THR A 90 -2.65 14.18 5.38
N PRO A 91 -2.98 14.92 4.29
CA PRO A 91 -2.17 14.92 3.07
C PRO A 91 -0.82 15.61 3.28
N GLU A 92 -0.70 16.49 4.27
CA GLU A 92 0.55 17.13 4.66
C GLU A 92 1.32 16.28 5.67
N ALA A 93 2.59 16.02 5.37
CA ALA A 93 3.54 15.40 6.27
C ALA A 93 4.21 16.46 7.16
N ARG A 94 4.33 16.16 8.45
CA ARG A 94 5.13 16.95 9.40
C ARG A 94 6.35 16.14 9.85
N PRO A 95 7.54 16.74 9.99
CA PRO A 95 8.70 16.00 10.47
C PRO A 95 8.48 15.54 11.92
N VAL A 96 8.90 14.31 12.23
CA VAL A 96 8.94 13.81 13.62
C VAL A 96 10.27 14.21 14.25
N VAL A 97 10.24 14.76 15.46
CA VAL A 97 11.42 15.26 16.16
C VAL A 97 11.44 14.81 17.63
N GLY A 98 12.57 15.01 18.31
CA GLY A 98 12.71 14.78 19.75
C GLY A 98 12.47 13.33 20.18
N ASP A 99 11.80 13.17 21.33
CA ASP A 99 11.55 11.86 21.94
C ASP A 99 10.70 10.94 21.07
N ALA A 100 9.74 11.48 20.33
CA ALA A 100 8.90 10.72 19.43
C ALA A 100 9.77 10.05 18.35
N LEU A 101 10.69 10.81 17.73
CA LEU A 101 11.63 10.30 16.74
C LEU A 101 12.53 9.22 17.34
N ALA A 102 13.11 9.47 18.51
CA ALA A 102 14.00 8.51 19.16
C ALA A 102 13.29 7.18 19.46
N ARG A 103 12.06 7.25 19.98
CA ARG A 103 11.24 6.06 20.30
C ARG A 103 10.82 5.31 19.04
N SER A 104 10.33 6.01 18.02
CA SER A 104 9.84 5.40 16.79
C SER A 104 10.97 4.78 15.98
N SER A 105 12.10 5.44 15.87
CA SER A 105 13.30 4.90 15.21
C SER A 105 13.86 3.68 15.95
N LYS A 106 13.87 3.70 17.29
CA LYS A 106 14.28 2.53 18.10
C LYS A 106 13.33 1.35 17.89
N ALA A 107 12.02 1.59 17.94
CA ALA A 107 11.00 0.55 17.73
C ALA A 107 11.10 -0.06 16.32
N CYS A 108 11.30 0.79 15.30
CA CYS A 108 11.46 0.31 13.93
C CYS A 108 12.76 -0.50 13.74
N ARG A 109 13.87 -0.08 14.36
CA ARG A 109 15.12 -0.84 14.34
C ARG A 109 14.98 -2.19 15.04
N ALA A 110 14.21 -2.26 16.13
CA ALA A 110 13.90 -3.52 16.81
C ALA A 110 13.10 -4.48 15.90
N ALA A 111 12.09 -3.98 15.18
CA ALA A 111 11.34 -4.79 14.21
C ALA A 111 12.24 -5.33 13.06
N MET A 112 13.20 -4.52 12.62
CA MET A 112 14.22 -4.95 11.65
C MET A 112 15.14 -6.03 12.24
N ALA A 113 15.61 -5.86 13.48
CA ALA A 113 16.44 -6.86 14.17
C ALA A 113 15.71 -8.20 14.40
N ASP A 114 14.41 -8.17 14.65
CA ASP A 114 13.61 -9.40 14.76
C ASP A 114 13.41 -10.10 13.40
N THR A 115 13.47 -9.35 12.30
CA THR A 115 13.50 -9.92 10.95
C THR A 115 14.86 -10.55 10.66
N GLU A 116 15.96 -9.89 11.05
CA GLU A 116 17.32 -10.42 10.94
C GLU A 116 17.48 -11.75 11.69
N LYS A 117 17.01 -11.83 12.94
CA LYS A 117 17.05 -13.07 13.73
C LYS A 117 16.32 -14.22 13.03
N ARG A 118 15.11 -13.97 12.50
CA ARG A 118 14.31 -14.97 11.77
C ARG A 118 14.98 -15.39 10.47
N GLY A 119 15.72 -14.50 9.82
CA GLY A 119 16.52 -14.81 8.63
C GLY A 119 17.62 -15.86 8.89
N GLY A 120 18.06 -16.03 10.14
CA GLY A 120 19.01 -17.07 10.53
C GLY A 120 18.51 -18.50 10.29
N GLU A 121 17.19 -18.69 10.22
CA GLU A 121 16.52 -19.99 10.01
C GLU A 121 16.47 -20.40 8.52
N VAL A 122 16.83 -19.48 7.61
CA VAL A 122 16.82 -19.68 6.16
C VAL A 122 18.20 -20.20 5.69
N PRO A 123 18.26 -21.05 4.63
CA PRO A 123 19.53 -21.49 4.04
C PRO A 123 20.48 -20.32 3.74
N PRO A 124 21.81 -20.49 3.92
CA PRO A 124 22.79 -19.39 3.81
C PRO A 124 22.69 -18.56 2.53
N GLU A 125 22.40 -19.20 1.39
CA GLU A 125 22.27 -18.59 0.08
C GLU A 125 21.02 -17.72 -0.10
N LEU A 126 19.98 -17.98 0.70
CA LEU A 126 18.72 -17.21 0.75
C LEU A 126 18.64 -16.30 1.98
N ARG A 127 19.67 -16.30 2.83
CA ARG A 127 19.69 -15.53 4.06
C ARG A 127 19.68 -14.03 3.77
N PRO A 128 18.74 -13.27 4.33
CA PRO A 128 18.73 -11.82 4.18
C PRO A 128 19.91 -11.17 4.93
N ASP A 129 20.64 -10.28 4.27
CA ASP A 129 21.72 -9.47 4.84
C ASP A 129 21.16 -8.14 5.38
N VAL A 130 20.56 -8.20 6.57
CA VAL A 130 19.84 -7.07 7.17
C VAL A 130 20.79 -6.11 7.89
N ARG A 131 21.62 -6.61 8.83
CA ARG A 131 22.50 -5.82 9.70
C ARG A 131 21.78 -4.67 10.41
N ALA A 132 20.75 -4.97 11.19
CA ALA A 132 19.87 -3.96 11.80
C ALA A 132 20.63 -2.94 12.68
N ALA A 133 21.80 -3.31 13.21
CA ALA A 133 22.66 -2.41 13.98
C ALA A 133 23.18 -1.20 13.18
N THR A 134 23.33 -1.32 11.85
CA THR A 134 23.80 -0.23 10.99
C THR A 134 22.65 0.66 10.48
N ALA A 135 21.40 0.33 10.84
CA ALA A 135 20.22 1.01 10.36
C ALA A 135 20.15 2.47 10.83
N ARG A 136 20.08 3.39 9.86
CA ARG A 136 19.85 4.82 10.07
C ARG A 136 18.42 5.21 9.66
N THR A 137 17.86 6.20 10.34
CA THR A 137 16.57 6.78 9.93
C THR A 137 16.78 7.67 8.72
N VAL A 138 16.07 7.40 7.64
CA VAL A 138 16.13 8.18 6.39
C VAL A 138 14.88 9.03 6.18
N VAL A 139 13.74 8.61 6.72
CA VAL A 139 12.49 9.38 6.73
C VAL A 139 11.81 9.18 8.08
N ALA A 140 11.28 10.26 8.65
CA ALA A 140 10.40 10.21 9.81
C ALA A 140 9.36 11.32 9.70
N GLU A 141 8.10 10.93 9.43
CA GLU A 141 7.00 11.86 9.23
C GLU A 141 5.77 11.49 10.06
N GLN A 142 4.99 12.51 10.40
CA GLN A 142 3.69 12.40 11.04
C GLN A 142 2.60 12.92 10.10
N ARG A 143 1.51 12.16 9.99
CA ARG A 143 0.29 12.54 9.27
C ARG A 143 -0.89 12.21 10.17
N GLY A 144 -1.60 13.22 10.65
CA GLY A 144 -2.60 13.02 11.70
C GLY A 144 -2.00 12.39 12.96
N ASP A 145 -2.61 11.28 13.40
CA ASP A 145 -2.18 10.49 14.55
C ASP A 145 -1.22 9.35 14.17
N PHE A 146 -0.71 9.33 12.94
CA PHE A 146 0.16 8.26 12.44
C PHE A 146 1.58 8.75 12.27
N LEU A 147 2.54 7.89 12.60
CA LEU A 147 3.96 8.09 12.32
C LEU A 147 4.41 7.08 11.27
N PHE A 148 5.18 7.55 10.31
CA PHE A 148 5.89 6.72 9.34
C PHE A 148 7.39 6.91 9.54
N VAL A 149 8.10 5.82 9.78
CA VAL A 149 9.56 5.81 9.90
C VAL A 149 10.15 4.86 8.87
N ALA A 150 11.02 5.37 8.01
CA ALA A 150 11.82 4.55 7.12
C ALA A 150 13.27 4.48 7.60
N LEU A 151 13.81 3.26 7.64
CA LEU A 151 15.20 2.96 7.93
C LEU A 151 15.89 2.38 6.71
N ALA A 152 17.18 2.66 6.58
CA ALA A 152 18.07 2.00 5.63
C ALA A 152 19.37 1.58 6.34
N THR A 153 19.89 0.41 5.98
CA THR A 153 21.19 -0.10 6.46
C THR A 153 22.29 0.19 5.44
N ASP A 154 23.53 -0.08 5.81
CA ASP A 154 24.68 -0.04 4.90
C ASP A 154 24.67 -1.15 3.85
N THR A 155 23.91 -2.22 4.08
CA THR A 155 23.70 -3.31 3.11
C THR A 155 22.65 -2.97 2.06
N GLY A 156 21.87 -1.90 2.26
CA GLY A 156 20.72 -1.57 1.41
C GLY A 156 19.42 -2.27 1.85
N ALA A 157 19.41 -2.96 3.00
CA ALA A 157 18.16 -3.39 3.61
C ALA A 157 17.35 -2.17 4.09
N THR A 158 16.03 -2.26 3.97
CA THR A 158 15.09 -1.21 4.31
C THR A 158 14.00 -1.73 5.24
N ALA A 159 13.52 -0.86 6.12
CA ALA A 159 12.27 -1.09 6.85
C ALA A 159 11.44 0.19 6.85
N GLN A 160 10.14 0.04 6.73
CA GLN A 160 9.15 1.10 6.73
C GLN A 160 8.13 0.73 7.79
N CYS A 161 8.16 1.45 8.89
CA CYS A 161 7.35 1.17 10.06
C CYS A 161 6.21 2.18 10.17
N PHE A 162 5.02 1.65 10.39
CA PHE A 162 3.81 2.41 10.67
C PHE A 162 3.53 2.35 12.17
N LEU A 163 3.46 3.52 12.82
CA LEU A 163 3.24 3.68 14.25
C LEU A 163 2.10 4.67 14.51
N ARG A 164 1.67 4.79 15.76
CA ARG A 164 0.77 5.86 16.20
C ARG A 164 1.53 6.93 16.98
N ALA A 165 1.08 8.17 16.88
CA ALA A 165 1.69 9.32 17.54
C ALA A 165 1.52 9.28 19.07
N ASP A 166 0.44 8.68 19.56
CA ASP A 166 0.18 8.47 21.00
C ASP A 166 0.98 7.31 21.60
N ASP A 167 1.48 6.38 20.77
CA ASP A 167 2.36 5.29 21.17
C ASP A 167 3.53 5.10 20.18
N PRO A 168 4.51 6.03 20.18
CA PRO A 168 5.63 5.99 19.23
C PRO A 168 6.60 4.83 19.49
N GLY A 169 6.39 4.03 20.54
CA GLY A 169 7.24 2.86 20.85
C GLY A 169 6.76 1.56 20.22
N ARG A 170 5.60 1.56 19.55
CA ARG A 170 4.95 0.35 19.05
C ARG A 170 4.74 0.39 17.53
N VAL A 171 5.26 -0.63 16.86
CA VAL A 171 5.08 -0.82 15.42
C VAL A 171 3.76 -1.58 15.19
N TYR A 172 2.87 -1.01 14.39
CA TYR A 172 1.57 -1.60 14.00
C TYR A 172 1.62 -2.22 12.61
N GLY A 173 2.53 -1.76 11.75
CA GLY A 173 2.79 -2.32 10.44
C GLY A 173 4.26 -2.18 10.08
N THR A 174 4.83 -3.20 9.45
CA THR A 174 6.20 -3.14 8.94
C THR A 174 6.26 -3.71 7.53
N THR A 175 6.89 -2.96 6.64
CA THR A 175 7.19 -3.34 5.26
C THR A 175 8.66 -3.06 4.99
N GLY A 176 9.21 -3.54 3.88
CA GLY A 176 10.62 -3.32 3.55
C GLY A 176 11.18 -4.40 2.65
N SER A 177 12.49 -4.38 2.52
CA SER A 177 13.25 -5.32 1.70
C SER A 177 14.60 -5.59 2.33
N ALA A 178 15.13 -6.78 2.15
CA ALA A 178 16.49 -7.10 2.56
C ALA A 178 17.18 -7.85 1.41
N PRO A 179 18.39 -7.45 1.02
CA PRO A 179 19.13 -8.14 -0.01
C PRO A 179 19.57 -9.52 0.50
N THR A 180 19.74 -10.45 -0.42
CA THR A 180 20.40 -11.75 -0.23
C THR A 180 21.69 -11.77 -1.02
N ALA A 181 22.49 -12.84 -0.89
CA ALA A 181 23.70 -13.04 -1.70
C ALA A 181 23.43 -13.03 -3.22
N SER A 182 22.21 -13.37 -3.64
CA SER A 182 21.78 -13.38 -5.04
C SER A 182 21.14 -12.06 -5.49
N THR A 183 20.96 -11.08 -4.60
CA THR A 183 20.38 -9.78 -4.95
C THR A 183 21.39 -8.98 -5.77
N PRO A 184 21.06 -8.56 -7.00
CA PRO A 184 21.92 -7.69 -7.78
C PRO A 184 22.22 -6.38 -7.04
N PRO A 185 23.40 -5.77 -7.25
CA PRO A 185 23.70 -4.47 -6.67
C PRO A 185 22.68 -3.42 -7.16
N PRO A 186 22.31 -2.44 -6.31
CA PRO A 186 21.42 -1.37 -6.73
C PRO A 186 21.99 -0.62 -7.92
N VAL A 187 21.21 -0.51 -9.00
CA VAL A 187 21.57 0.32 -10.17
C VAL A 187 21.04 1.72 -9.94
N LEU A 188 21.85 2.76 -10.15
CA LEU A 188 21.36 4.14 -10.08
C LEU A 188 20.21 4.35 -11.07
N LEU A 189 19.11 4.91 -10.58
CA LEU A 189 17.97 5.24 -11.43
C LEU A 189 18.28 6.52 -12.19
N ALA A 190 17.92 6.60 -13.47
CA ALA A 190 18.00 7.85 -14.21
C ALA A 190 17.14 8.93 -13.53
N ALA A 191 17.59 10.19 -13.57
CA ALA A 191 17.04 11.27 -12.75
C ALA A 191 15.53 11.51 -12.98
N ASP A 192 15.03 11.26 -14.19
CA ASP A 192 13.64 11.46 -14.59
C ASP A 192 12.76 10.20 -14.45
N ARG A 193 13.29 9.10 -13.91
CA ARG A 193 12.58 7.81 -13.88
C ARG A 193 11.97 7.49 -12.53
N ILE A 194 10.92 6.67 -12.60
CA ILE A 194 10.31 6.00 -11.46
C ILE A 194 10.40 4.50 -11.73
N GLU A 195 10.80 3.75 -10.72
CA GLU A 195 10.80 2.30 -10.75
C GLU A 195 9.95 1.78 -9.60
N ALA A 196 8.85 1.09 -9.92
CA ALA A 196 8.06 0.39 -8.93
C ALA A 196 8.80 -0.88 -8.48
N ALA A 197 9.09 -0.98 -7.19
CA ALA A 197 9.76 -2.14 -6.60
C ALA A 197 8.77 -3.13 -5.97
N GLY A 198 7.57 -2.66 -5.61
CA GLY A 198 6.51 -3.51 -5.08
C GLY A 198 5.39 -2.73 -4.43
N GLY A 199 4.54 -3.46 -3.72
CA GLY A 199 3.43 -2.92 -2.97
C GLY A 199 2.68 -4.04 -2.28
N GLY A 200 1.69 -3.68 -1.49
CA GLY A 200 0.90 -4.66 -0.76
C GLY A 200 -0.27 -4.05 -0.02
N LEU A 201 -0.92 -4.91 0.74
CA LEU A 201 -1.97 -4.56 1.69
C LEU A 201 -1.46 -4.90 3.09
N ALA A 202 -1.69 -4.01 4.03
CA ALA A 202 -1.44 -4.24 5.43
C ALA A 202 -2.71 -3.91 6.22
N SER A 203 -2.96 -4.64 7.30
CA SER A 203 -4.12 -4.43 8.16
C SER A 203 -3.65 -4.18 9.59
N GLY A 204 -4.29 -3.23 10.26
CA GLY A 204 -4.04 -2.87 11.64
C GLY A 204 -5.34 -2.59 12.39
N PRO A 205 -5.24 -2.13 13.65
CA PRO A 205 -6.40 -1.83 14.49
C PRO A 205 -7.37 -0.81 13.89
N GLU A 206 -6.87 0.04 12.99
CA GLU A 206 -7.65 1.07 12.31
C GLU A 206 -8.13 0.67 10.91
N GLY A 207 -8.01 -0.60 10.52
CA GLY A 207 -8.40 -1.08 9.19
C GLY A 207 -7.20 -1.39 8.31
N SER A 208 -7.42 -1.40 7.00
CA SER A 208 -6.40 -1.82 6.02
C SER A 208 -5.92 -0.66 5.17
N TYR A 209 -4.63 -0.64 4.85
CA TYR A 209 -4.03 0.30 3.91
C TYR A 209 -3.32 -0.45 2.78
N ALA A 210 -3.37 0.13 1.59
CA ALA A 210 -2.56 -0.31 0.45
C ALA A 210 -1.33 0.59 0.34
N PHE A 211 -0.16 -0.01 0.11
CA PHE A 211 1.08 0.72 -0.08
C PHE A 211 1.74 0.30 -1.39
N ALA A 212 2.52 1.22 -1.96
CA ALA A 212 3.43 0.96 -3.06
C ALA A 212 4.79 1.54 -2.69
N GLN A 213 5.85 0.85 -3.09
CA GLN A 213 7.22 1.25 -2.84
C GLN A 213 8.02 1.17 -4.14
N GLY A 214 8.98 2.07 -4.28
CA GLY A 214 9.77 2.20 -5.49
C GLY A 214 10.92 3.16 -5.30
N ARG A 215 11.70 3.30 -6.37
CA ARG A 215 12.79 4.25 -6.47
C ARG A 215 12.34 5.38 -7.37
N VAL A 216 12.74 6.60 -7.03
CA VAL A 216 12.48 7.80 -7.82
C VAL A 216 13.82 8.46 -8.12
N GLY A 217 14.01 8.91 -9.36
CA GLY A 217 15.16 9.71 -9.74
C GLY A 217 15.08 11.12 -9.19
N ASP A 218 16.22 11.80 -9.14
CA ASP A 218 16.38 13.09 -8.47
C ASP A 218 15.54 14.24 -9.09
N ASP A 219 15.07 14.08 -10.33
CA ASP A 219 14.24 15.06 -11.03
C ASP A 219 12.74 14.78 -10.92
N VAL A 220 12.34 13.66 -10.31
CA VAL A 220 10.92 13.36 -10.07
C VAL A 220 10.36 14.33 -9.02
N ARG A 221 9.27 15.03 -9.36
CA ARG A 221 8.62 16.01 -8.48
C ARG A 221 7.26 15.56 -7.94
N ALA A 222 6.61 14.60 -8.60
CA ALA A 222 5.33 14.05 -8.18
C ALA A 222 5.17 12.61 -8.67
N VAL A 223 4.44 11.80 -7.90
CA VAL A 223 4.01 10.45 -8.28
C VAL A 223 2.50 10.39 -8.15
N ASN A 224 1.81 10.19 -9.28
CA ASN A 224 0.35 10.08 -9.31
C ASN A 224 -0.06 8.63 -9.48
N LYS A 225 -0.84 8.10 -8.54
CA LYS A 225 -1.44 6.77 -8.63
C LYS A 225 -2.85 6.90 -9.18
N ARG A 226 -3.12 6.30 -10.35
CA ARG A 226 -4.49 6.11 -10.85
C ARG A 226 -5.08 4.88 -10.16
N VAL A 227 -6.27 5.03 -9.58
CA VAL A 227 -7.07 3.94 -8.97
C VAL A 227 -8.24 3.67 -9.88
#